data_AF-A0A1V5L303-F1
#
_entry.id   AF-A0A1V5L303-F1
#
_cell.length_a   1.000
_cell.length_b   1.000
_cell.length_c   1.000
_cell.angle_alpha   90.00
_cell.angle_beta   90.00
_cell.angle_gamma   90.00
#
_symmetry.space_group_name_H-M   'P 1'
#
loop_
_entity.id
_entity.type
_entity.pdbx_description
1 polymer ?
#
loop_
_entity_poly.entity_id
_entity_poly.type
_entity_poly.pdbx_seq_one_letter_code
_entity_poly.pdbx_strand_id
1 'polypeptide(L)' 'MRPDPVTKEFILTEYFPFSSVEENRENTGWDLKVSPEVKVVPEPTPGEIENLRAVDENGALRRKS' A
#
# COMPACT_ATOMS: atom_id res chain seq x y z
N MET A 1 1.64 5.00 -2.27
CA MET A 1 1.47 6.20 -3.13
C MET A 1 1.53 7.44 -2.26
N ARG A 2 2.27 8.47 -2.70
CA ARG A 2 2.40 9.76 -2.00
C ARG A 2 2.45 10.90 -3.03
N PRO A 3 2.07 12.14 -2.68
CA PRO A 3 2.29 13.29 -3.54
C PRO A 3 3.79 13.57 -3.69
N ASP A 4 4.26 13.78 -4.91
CA ASP A 4 5.60 14.26 -5.20
C ASP A 4 5.80 15.65 -4.55
N PRO A 5 6.92 15.89 -3.84
CA PRO A 5 7.12 17.16 -3.14
C PRO A 5 7.25 18.37 -4.08
N VAL A 6 7.60 18.16 -5.35
CA VAL A 6 7.81 19.20 -6.37
C VAL A 6 6.58 19.35 -7.25
N THR A 7 6.19 18.29 -7.98
CA THR A 7 5.10 18.37 -8.98
C THR A 7 3.72 18.30 -8.34
N LYS A 8 3.63 17.83 -7.08
CA LYS A 8 2.38 17.56 -6.35
C LYS A 8 1.49 16.50 -7.00
N GLU A 9 1.99 15.80 -8.01
CA GLU A 9 1.31 14.66 -8.60
C GLU A 9 1.51 13.41 -7.74
N PHE A 10 0.59 12.45 -7.83
CA PHE A 10 0.73 11.18 -7.13
C PHE A 10 1.72 10.27 -7.83
N ILE A 11 2.68 9.73 -7.06
CA ILE A 11 3.63 8.73 -7.53
C ILE A 11 3.58 7.47 -6.67
N LEU A 12 3.84 6.32 -7.29
CA LEU A 12 3.97 5.05 -6.59
C LEU A 12 5.31 4.99 -5.86
N THR A 13 5.26 4.98 -4.53
CA THR A 13 6.44 4.91 -3.65
C THR A 13 6.65 3.51 -3.08
N GLU A 14 5.57 2.76 -2.89
CA GLU A 14 5.58 1.45 -2.24
C GLU A 14 4.42 0.61 -2.77
N TYR A 15 4.60 -0.71 -2.82
CA TYR A 15 3.57 -1.68 -3.20
C TYR A 15 3.65 -2.94 -2.32
N PHE A 16 2.57 -3.71 -2.24
CA PHE A 16 2.53 -4.91 -1.40
C PHE A 16 3.16 -6.12 -2.11
N PRO A 17 3.75 -7.08 -1.37
CA PRO A 17 4.41 -8.27 -1.95
C PRO A 17 3.51 -9.12 -2.86
N PHE A 18 2.20 -9.07 -2.67
CA PHE A 18 1.20 -9.79 -3.46
C PHE A 18 0.71 -9.02 -4.71
N SER A 19 1.29 -7.86 -5.00
CA SER A 19 0.96 -7.01 -6.16
C SER A 19 2.24 -6.63 -6.93
N SER A 20 2.10 -6.08 -8.14
CA SER A 20 3.23 -5.58 -8.93
C SER A 20 3.06 -4.12 -9.35
N VAL A 21 4.14 -3.49 -9.82
CA VAL A 21 4.08 -2.13 -10.38
C VAL A 21 3.22 -2.10 -11.64
N GLU A 22 3.29 -3.16 -12.44
CA GLU A 22 2.52 -3.34 -13.67
C GLU A 22 1.03 -3.45 -13.36
N GLU A 23 0.63 -4.29 -12.41
CA GLU A 23 -0.76 -4.43 -11.98
C GLU A 23 -1.30 -3.09 -11.44
N ASN A 24 -0.50 -2.37 -10.66
CA ASN A 24 -0.88 -1.04 -10.18
C ASN A 24 -1.07 -0.04 -11.32
N ARG A 25 -0.27 -0.11 -12.39
CA ARG A 25 -0.44 0.74 -13.59
C ARG A 25 -1.70 0.37 -14.37
N GLU A 26 -1.96 -0.91 -14.59
CA GLU A 26 -3.15 -1.37 -15.32
C GLU A 26 -4.46 -1.01 -14.62
N ASN A 27 -4.46 -1.03 -13.28
CA ASN A 27 -5.63 -0.67 -12.47
C ASN A 27 -5.74 0.84 -12.18
N THR A 28 -4.78 1.65 -12.63
CA THR A 28 -4.80 3.11 -12.43
C THR A 28 -5.21 3.80 -13.72
N GLY A 29 -6.31 4.56 -13.69
CA GLY A 29 -6.91 5.20 -14.87
C GLY A 29 -6.13 6.38 -15.48
N TRP A 30 -4.88 6.59 -15.09
CA TRP A 30 -3.97 7.64 -15.59
C TRP A 30 -2.54 7.10 -15.67
N ASP A 31 -1.64 7.86 -16.31
CA ASP A 31 -0.23 7.52 -16.40
C ASP A 31 0.45 7.56 -15.01
N LEU A 32 0.49 6.41 -14.34
CA LEU A 32 1.02 6.27 -12.99
C LEU A 32 2.56 6.33 -13.01
N LYS A 33 3.08 7.46 -12.56
CA LYS A 33 4.52 7.65 -12.30
C LYS A 33 4.98 6.81 -11.11
N VAL A 34 6.18 6.26 -11.22
CA VAL A 34 6.79 5.39 -10.21
C VAL A 34 8.05 6.07 -9.67
N SER A 35 8.18 6.12 -8.35
CA SER A 35 9.38 6.65 -7.69
C SER A 35 10.61 5.83 -8.07
N PRO A 36 11.78 6.45 -8.31
CA PRO A 36 13.03 5.70 -8.50
C PRO A 36 13.42 4.87 -7.26
N GLU A 37 12.89 5.23 -6.08
CA GLU A 37 13.11 4.53 -4.80
C GLU A 37 11.90 3.66 -4.41
N VAL A 38 11.12 3.19 -5.40
CA VAL A 38 9.98 2.31 -5.13
C VAL A 38 10.43 1.04 -4.42
N LYS A 39 9.70 0.66 -3.37
CA LYS A 39 10.03 -0.51 -2.55
C LYS A 39 8.81 -1.36 -2.21
N VAL A 40 9.06 -2.60 -1.83
CA VAL A 40 8.01 -3.47 -1.31
C VAL A 40 7.73 -3.10 0.15
N VAL A 41 6.45 -2.99 0.52
CA VAL A 41 6.04 -2.79 1.91
C VAL A 41 6.45 -4.01 2.73
N PRO A 42 7.16 -3.85 3.86
CA PRO A 42 7.52 -4.98 4.71
C PRO A 42 6.26 -5.62 5.32
N GLU A 43 6.37 -6.90 5.67
CA GLU A 43 5.30 -7.55 6.41
C GLU A 43 5.09 -6.89 7.78
N PRO A 44 3.84 -6.78 8.25
CA PRO A 44 3.55 -6.25 9.58
C PRO A 44 4.20 -7.12 10.66
N THR A 45 4.68 -6.48 11.72
CA THR A 45 5.30 -7.18 12.84
C THR A 45 4.27 -7.97 13.66
N PRO A 46 4.69 -9.00 14.40
CA PRO A 46 3.79 -9.73 15.30
C PRO A 46 3.04 -8.83 16.30
N GLY A 47 3.71 -7.81 16.84
CA GLY A 47 3.10 -6.87 17.79
C GLY A 47 2.06 -5.95 17.14
N GLU A 48 2.28 -5.50 15.89
CA GLU A 48 1.27 -4.73 15.14
C GLU A 48 0.03 -5.58 14.84
N ILE A 49 0.22 -6.87 14.53
CA ILE A 49 -0.89 -7.82 14.32
C ILE A 49 -1.67 -8.06 15.61
N GLU A 50 -0.98 -8.24 16.75
CA GLU A 50 -1.61 -8.38 18.06
C GLU A 50 -2.44 -7.15 18.42
N ASN A 51 -1.84 -5.96 18.31
CA ASN A 51 -2.54 -4.69 18.56
C ASN A 51 -3.75 -4.51 17.64
N LEU A 52 -3.62 -4.85 16.36
CA LEU A 52 -4.74 -4.80 15.41
C LEU A 52 -5.86 -5.77 15.79
N ARG A 53 -5.55 -6.97 16.30
CA ARG A 53 -6.57 -7.92 16.80
C ARG A 53 -7.26 -7.44 18.06
N ALA A 54 -6.53 -6.78 18.95
CA ALA A 54 -7.09 -6.18 20.16
C ALA A 54 -8.04 -5.01 19.85
N VAL A 55 -7.75 -4.20 18.83
CA VAL A 55 -8.62 -3.07 18.43
C VAL A 55 -9.79 -3.50 17.54
N ASP A 56 -9.58 -4.51 16.68
CA ASP A 56 -10.58 -5.03 15.74
C ASP A 56 -11.30 -6.27 16.28
N GLU A 57 -11.89 -6.16 17.48
CA GLU A 57 -12.50 -7.30 18.19
C GLU A 57 -13.66 -7.93 17.42
N ASN A 58 -14.46 -7.12 16.72
CA ASN A 58 -15.61 -7.58 15.96
C ASN A 58 -15.28 -7.86 14.47
N GLY A 59 -14.03 -7.70 14.06
CA GLY A 59 -13.59 -7.91 12.69
C GLY A 59 -14.07 -6.84 11.70
N ALA A 60 -14.51 -5.66 12.15
CA ALA A 60 -14.96 -4.58 11.27
C ALA A 60 -13.88 -4.08 10.30
N LEU A 61 -12.60 -4.17 10.68
CA LEU A 61 -11.47 -3.76 9.83
C LEU A 61 -11.01 -4.87 8.88
N ARG A 62 -11.50 -6.10 9.05
CA ARG A 62 -11.16 -7.24 8.19
C ARG A 62 -12.33 -7.55 7.27
N ARG A 63 -12.05 -7.68 5.98
CA ARG A 63 -13.02 -8.22 5.04
C ARG A 63 -13.29 -9.68 5.41
N LYS A 64 -14.56 -10.03 5.62
CA LYS A 64 -14.96 -11.44 5.81
C LYS A 64 -14.52 -12.23 4.58
N SER A 65 -13.75 -13.29 4.80
CA SER A 65 -13.40 -14.28 3.77
C SER A 65 -14.59 -15.15 3.42
#